data_AF-A0A0X3X1E3-F1
#
_entry.id   AF-A0A0X3X1E3-F1
#
_cell.length_a   1.000
_cell.length_b   1.000
_cell.length_c   1.000
_cell.angle_alpha   90.00
_cell.angle_beta   90.00
_cell.angle_gamma   90.00
#
_symmetry.space_group_name_H-M   'P 1'
#
loop_
_entity.id
_entity.type
_entity.pdbx_description
1 polymer ?
#
loop_
_entity_poly.entity_id
_entity_poly.type
_entity_poly.pdbx_seq_one_letter_code
_entity_poly.pdbx_strand_id
1 'polypeptide(L)'
;MNYLRGFIPWIALAVVSTLGWQWGALAGLVLGGAMLVRARKAGMAADALILECSTVAFFTALTIWAFARPDSGLKDYIGALALSWLAVTAWTTLAVGRPFTTGVARRQAPPEVWDTYVFKRINVVITRAWSTAFTLSAAAMVVVISAGLGMVAALAVQFAGFVLPALFTAWYPGWARSRLTPAAHRA
;
A
#
# COMPACT_ATOMS: atom_id res chain seq x y z
N MET A 1 -11.96 -8.62 -5.57
CA MET A 1 -10.51 -8.34 -5.66
C MET A 1 -10.23 -6.85 -5.91
N ASN A 2 -10.57 -5.95 -4.96
CA ASN A 2 -10.42 -4.49 -5.14
C ASN A 2 -9.18 -3.87 -4.48
N TYR A 3 -8.42 -4.62 -3.68
CA TYR A 3 -7.22 -4.12 -3.00
C TYR A 3 -6.08 -3.74 -3.96
N LEU A 4 -5.91 -4.51 -5.05
CA LEU A 4 -4.92 -4.25 -6.09
C LEU A 4 -5.09 -2.88 -6.77
N ARG A 5 -6.33 -2.34 -6.82
CA ARG A 5 -6.57 -1.02 -7.41
C ARG A 5 -5.85 0.09 -6.66
N GLY A 6 -5.75 -0.01 -5.32
CA GLY A 6 -5.01 0.96 -4.49
C GLY A 6 -3.52 1.04 -4.83
N PHE A 7 -2.99 0.00 -5.48
CA PHE A 7 -1.57 -0.10 -5.82
C PHE A 7 -1.24 0.31 -7.26
N ILE A 8 -2.24 0.70 -8.07
CA ILE A 8 -2.05 1.11 -9.46
C ILE A 8 -0.96 2.18 -9.64
N PRO A 9 -0.90 3.26 -8.83
CA PRO A 9 0.15 4.28 -8.97
C PRO A 9 1.57 3.71 -8.81
N TRP A 10 1.73 2.75 -7.90
CA TRP A 10 3.00 2.10 -7.60
C TRP A 10 3.43 1.12 -8.70
N ILE A 11 2.46 0.41 -9.30
CA ILE A 11 2.71 -0.44 -10.47
C ILE A 11 3.13 0.43 -11.67
N ALA A 12 2.45 1.55 -11.88
CA ALA A 12 2.81 2.49 -12.93
C ALA A 12 4.22 3.06 -12.74
N LEU A 13 4.60 3.40 -11.50
CA LEU A 13 5.97 3.79 -11.18
C LEU A 13 6.96 2.70 -11.60
N ALA A 14 6.75 1.45 -11.22
CA ALA A 14 7.67 0.35 -11.53
C ALA A 14 7.83 0.11 -13.04
N VAL A 15 6.74 0.18 -13.81
CA VAL A 15 6.76 -0.07 -15.25
C VAL A 15 7.32 1.13 -16.01
N VAL A 16 6.79 2.33 -15.76
CA VAL A 16 7.13 3.53 -16.55
C VAL A 16 8.53 4.06 -16.21
N SER A 17 9.07 3.75 -15.02
CA SER A 17 10.46 4.11 -14.68
C SER A 17 11.50 3.47 -15.60
N THR A 18 11.15 2.40 -16.34
CA THR A 18 12.03 1.81 -17.38
C THR A 18 12.31 2.77 -18.55
N LEU A 19 11.41 3.73 -18.80
CA LEU A 19 11.55 4.78 -19.80
C LEU A 19 12.18 6.07 -19.23
N GLY A 20 12.39 6.10 -17.91
CA GLY A 20 12.84 7.27 -17.16
C GLY A 20 12.05 7.43 -15.87
N TRP A 21 12.75 7.49 -14.75
CA TRP A 21 12.13 7.56 -13.43
C TRP A 21 11.27 8.81 -13.19
N GLN A 22 11.60 9.94 -13.83
CA GLN A 22 10.74 11.13 -13.79
C GLN A 22 9.35 10.88 -14.38
N TRP A 23 9.26 10.10 -15.46
CA TRP A 23 8.01 9.74 -16.09
C TRP A 23 7.25 8.70 -15.26
N GLY A 24 7.97 7.78 -14.61
CA GLY A 24 7.40 6.86 -13.63
C GLY A 24 6.75 7.60 -12.44
N ALA A 25 7.46 8.58 -11.89
CA ALA A 25 6.93 9.42 -10.81
C ALA A 25 5.68 10.20 -11.27
N LEU A 26 5.74 10.85 -12.45
CA LEU A 26 4.62 11.60 -13.00
C LEU A 26 3.40 10.72 -13.29
N ALA A 27 3.61 9.54 -13.88
CA ALA A 27 2.53 8.58 -14.13
C ALA A 27 1.85 8.15 -12.81
N GLY A 28 2.64 7.87 -11.78
CA GLY A 28 2.14 7.59 -10.44
C GLY A 28 1.36 8.76 -9.85
N LEU A 29 1.83 9.99 -10.02
CA LEU A 29 1.13 11.21 -9.58
C LEU A 29 -0.22 11.38 -10.27
N VAL A 30 -0.25 11.25 -11.60
CA VAL A 30 -1.49 11.37 -12.40
C VAL A 30 -2.51 10.31 -11.99
N LEU A 31 -2.07 9.05 -11.88
CA LEU A 31 -2.95 7.95 -11.51
C LEU A 31 -3.43 8.06 -10.05
N GLY A 32 -2.52 8.38 -9.13
CA GLY A 32 -2.85 8.60 -7.72
C GLY A 32 -3.81 9.77 -7.52
N GLY A 33 -3.56 10.88 -8.22
CA GLY A 33 -4.41 12.06 -8.21
C GLY A 33 -5.80 11.78 -8.78
N ALA A 34 -5.88 11.09 -9.93
CA ALA A 34 -7.15 10.68 -10.52
C ALA A 34 -7.95 9.76 -9.59
N MET A 35 -7.28 8.84 -8.89
CA MET A 35 -7.90 7.98 -7.89
C MET A 35 -8.41 8.76 -6.69
N LEU A 36 -7.61 9.69 -6.15
CA LEU A 36 -8.01 10.55 -5.03
C LEU A 36 -9.22 11.43 -5.39
N VAL A 37 -9.23 12.04 -6.58
CA VAL A 37 -10.35 12.85 -7.07
C VAL A 37 -11.61 11.99 -7.22
N ARG A 38 -11.50 10.79 -7.79
CA ARG A 38 -12.63 9.86 -7.91
C ARG A 38 -13.17 9.43 -6.54
N ALA A 39 -12.28 9.14 -5.60
CA ALA A 39 -12.64 8.74 -4.24
C ALA A 39 -13.34 9.89 -3.49
N ARG A 40 -12.88 11.13 -3.64
CA ARG A 40 -13.57 12.31 -3.09
C ARG A 40 -14.93 12.55 -3.73
N LYS A 41 -15.04 12.45 -5.07
CA LYS A 41 -16.32 12.60 -5.78
C LYS A 41 -17.35 11.53 -5.38
N ALA A 42 -16.87 10.35 -4.99
CA ALA A 42 -17.71 9.28 -4.46
C ALA A 42 -18.15 9.49 -2.99
N GLY A 43 -17.84 10.64 -2.38
CA GLY A 43 -18.25 10.96 -1.00
C GLY A 43 -17.54 10.13 0.06
N MET A 44 -16.34 9.61 -0.22
CA MET A 44 -15.63 8.76 0.73
C MET A 44 -15.21 9.53 1.97
N ALA A 45 -15.38 8.89 3.12
CA ALA A 45 -14.95 9.43 4.40
C ALA A 45 -13.43 9.68 4.42
N ALA A 46 -13.01 10.72 5.13
CA ALA A 46 -11.63 11.20 5.12
C ALA A 46 -10.62 10.16 5.65
N ASP A 47 -11.06 9.28 6.56
CA ASP A 47 -10.29 8.15 7.07
C ASP A 47 -9.95 7.12 5.97
N ALA A 48 -10.87 6.93 5.02
CA ALA A 48 -10.68 6.06 3.87
C ALA A 48 -9.80 6.67 2.77
N LEU A 49 -9.43 7.96 2.87
CA LEU A 49 -8.61 8.68 1.89
C LEU A 49 -7.15 8.88 2.34
N ILE A 50 -6.79 8.42 3.54
CA ILE A 50 -5.44 8.62 4.11
C ILE A 50 -4.38 8.02 3.19
N LEU A 51 -4.62 6.82 2.65
CA LEU A 51 -3.68 6.15 1.76
C LEU A 51 -3.57 6.86 0.42
N GLU A 52 -4.71 7.27 -0.17
CA GLU A 52 -4.74 8.01 -1.43
C GLU A 52 -4.03 9.37 -1.29
N CYS A 53 -4.25 10.10 -0.19
CA CYS A 53 -3.55 11.35 0.09
C CYS A 53 -2.06 11.13 0.30
N SER A 54 -1.68 10.11 1.07
CA SER A 54 -0.27 9.74 1.27
C SER A 54 0.43 9.35 -0.04
N THR A 55 -0.27 8.62 -0.90
CA THR A 55 0.22 8.23 -2.23
C THR A 55 0.46 9.46 -3.11
N VAL A 56 -0.52 10.38 -3.18
CA VAL A 56 -0.35 11.63 -3.92
C VAL A 56 0.78 12.48 -3.36
N ALA A 57 0.93 12.57 -2.04
CA ALA A 57 2.02 13.30 -1.40
C ALA A 57 3.39 12.74 -1.79
N PHE A 58 3.58 11.42 -1.69
CA PHE A 58 4.81 10.76 -2.12
C PHE A 58 5.12 11.03 -3.58
N PHE A 59 4.16 10.80 -4.48
CA PHE A 59 4.38 10.99 -5.90
C PHE A 59 4.62 12.44 -6.26
N THR A 60 3.98 13.39 -5.58
CA THR A 60 4.25 14.82 -5.78
C THR A 60 5.69 15.16 -5.44
N ALA A 61 6.16 14.75 -4.25
CA ALA A 61 7.54 14.97 -3.82
C ALA A 61 8.55 14.28 -4.76
N LEU A 62 8.28 13.02 -5.14
CA LEU A 62 9.13 12.25 -6.04
C LEU A 62 9.17 12.88 -7.45
N THR A 63 8.05 13.33 -8.00
CA THR A 63 7.99 14.00 -9.30
C THR A 63 8.79 15.31 -9.27
N ILE A 64 8.57 16.16 -8.26
CA ILE A 64 9.32 17.42 -8.13
C ILE A 64 10.82 17.14 -8.10
N TRP A 65 11.24 16.17 -7.28
CA TRP A 65 12.66 15.82 -7.16
C TRP A 65 13.24 15.22 -8.45
N ALA A 66 12.51 14.31 -9.10
CA ALA A 66 12.96 13.63 -10.32
C ALA A 66 13.14 14.60 -11.49
N PHE A 67 12.27 15.61 -11.63
CA PHE A 67 12.43 16.64 -12.65
C PHE A 67 13.49 17.69 -12.29
N ALA A 68 13.67 18.00 -11.01
CA ALA A 68 14.69 18.96 -10.58
C ALA A 68 16.12 18.40 -10.63
N ARG A 69 16.28 17.09 -10.38
CA ARG A 69 17.58 16.41 -10.29
C ARG A 69 17.51 15.04 -10.99
N PRO A 70 17.33 14.99 -12.33
CA PRO A 70 17.17 13.72 -13.05
C PRO A 70 18.41 12.81 -12.95
N ASP A 71 19.60 13.40 -12.77
CA ASP A 71 20.87 12.68 -12.60
C ASP A 71 21.16 12.25 -11.15
N SER A 72 20.19 12.44 -10.24
CA SER A 72 20.34 12.05 -8.84
C SER A 72 20.51 10.53 -8.70
N GLY A 73 21.45 10.11 -7.85
CA GLY A 73 21.57 8.71 -7.41
C GLY A 73 20.34 8.18 -6.66
N LEU A 74 19.38 9.05 -6.31
CA LEU A 74 18.11 8.65 -5.73
C LEU A 74 17.32 7.68 -6.63
N LYS A 75 17.56 7.72 -7.95
CA LYS A 75 16.91 6.83 -8.92
C LYS A 75 17.11 5.35 -8.60
N ASP A 76 18.26 4.99 -8.01
CA ASP A 76 18.61 3.61 -7.67
C ASP A 76 17.86 3.13 -6.40
N TYR A 77 17.33 4.05 -5.61
CA TYR A 77 16.67 3.78 -4.33
C TYR A 77 15.14 3.95 -4.38
N ILE A 78 14.55 4.28 -5.54
CA ILE A 78 13.10 4.54 -5.66
C ILE A 78 12.27 3.38 -5.11
N GLY A 79 12.64 2.14 -5.42
CA GLY A 79 11.93 0.96 -4.92
C GLY A 79 11.95 0.88 -3.39
N ALA A 80 13.11 1.14 -2.78
CA ALA A 80 13.27 1.15 -1.33
C ALA A 80 12.50 2.32 -0.69
N LEU A 81 12.52 3.51 -1.30
CA LEU A 81 11.79 4.69 -0.85
C LEU A 81 10.28 4.47 -0.91
N ALA A 82 9.78 3.88 -1.99
CA ALA A 82 8.37 3.56 -2.16
C ALA A 82 7.88 2.57 -1.08
N LEU A 83 8.62 1.48 -0.86
CA LEU A 83 8.30 0.49 0.17
C LEU A 83 8.40 1.09 1.57
N SER A 84 9.40 1.92 1.84
CA SER A 84 9.56 2.61 3.13
C SER A 84 8.42 3.58 3.41
N TRP A 85 8.02 4.37 2.40
CA TRP A 85 6.89 5.29 2.52
C TRP A 85 5.58 4.57 2.80
N LEU A 86 5.33 3.47 2.09
CA LEU A 86 4.18 2.61 2.32
C LEU A 86 4.19 1.99 3.72
N ALA A 87 5.36 1.53 4.20
CA ALA A 87 5.52 1.01 5.56
C ALA A 87 5.18 2.08 6.61
N VAL A 88 5.78 3.27 6.49
CA VAL A 88 5.52 4.40 7.41
C VAL A 88 4.04 4.78 7.40
N THR A 89 3.43 4.89 6.22
CA THR A 89 2.01 5.20 6.08
C THR A 89 1.15 4.13 6.76
N ALA A 90 1.42 2.85 6.49
CA ALA A 90 0.66 1.74 7.04
C ALA A 90 0.77 1.67 8.58
N TRP A 91 1.98 1.78 9.12
CA TRP A 91 2.22 1.88 10.56
C TRP A 91 1.54 3.09 11.20
N THR A 92 1.58 4.24 10.54
CA THR A 92 0.92 5.47 11.02
C THR A 92 -0.60 5.27 11.09
N THR A 93 -1.21 4.68 10.05
CA THR A 93 -2.65 4.40 10.05
C THR A 93 -3.05 3.45 11.17
N LEU A 94 -2.20 2.47 11.47
CA LEU A 94 -2.39 1.54 12.56
C LEU A 94 -2.26 2.22 13.94
N ALA A 95 -1.25 3.08 14.11
CA ALA A 95 -1.00 3.82 15.35
C ALA A 95 -2.13 4.81 15.70
N VAL A 96 -2.73 5.45 14.68
CA VAL A 96 -3.87 6.36 14.84
C VAL A 96 -5.20 5.58 15.03
N GLY A 97 -5.16 4.25 15.05
CA GLY A 97 -6.35 3.40 15.25
C GLY A 97 -7.30 3.39 14.04
N ARG A 98 -6.83 3.81 12.86
CA ARG A 98 -7.59 3.86 11.61
C ARG A 98 -6.87 3.09 10.50
N PRO A 99 -6.81 1.74 10.58
CA PRO A 99 -6.04 0.93 9.66
C PRO A 99 -6.46 1.18 8.20
N PHE A 100 -5.51 1.41 7.29
CA PHE A 100 -5.83 1.80 5.91
C PHE A 100 -6.72 0.79 5.17
N THR A 101 -6.68 -0.49 5.55
CA THR A 101 -7.50 -1.54 4.95
C THR A 101 -9.00 -1.34 5.21
N THR A 102 -9.34 -0.62 6.29
CA THR A 102 -10.73 -0.38 6.72
C THR A 102 -11.53 0.32 5.63
N GLY A 103 -10.95 1.33 4.97
CA GLY A 103 -11.62 2.05 3.88
C GLY A 103 -11.94 1.14 2.70
N VAL A 104 -11.04 0.21 2.38
CA VAL A 104 -11.23 -0.76 1.27
C VAL A 104 -12.22 -1.87 1.66
N ALA A 105 -12.21 -2.30 2.93
CA ALA A 105 -13.12 -3.29 3.45
C ALA A 105 -14.57 -2.79 3.53
N ARG A 106 -14.78 -1.52 3.94
CA ARG A 106 -16.12 -0.90 3.97
C ARG A 106 -16.79 -0.84 2.59
N ARG A 107 -16.01 -0.74 1.51
CA ARG A 107 -16.54 -0.79 0.12
C ARG A 107 -17.04 -2.19 -0.30
N GLN A 108 -16.64 -3.24 0.43
CA GLN A 108 -16.92 -4.64 0.08
C GLN A 108 -17.85 -5.32 1.09
N ALA A 109 -18.03 -4.73 2.27
CA ALA A 109 -18.81 -5.29 3.37
C ALA A 109 -20.05 -4.44 3.64
N PRO A 110 -21.19 -5.06 4.01
CA PRO A 110 -22.39 -4.35 4.41
C PRO A 110 -22.15 -3.39 5.60
N PRO A 111 -22.81 -2.22 5.67
CA PRO A 111 -22.61 -1.26 6.77
C PRO A 111 -22.84 -1.82 8.18
N GLU A 112 -23.71 -2.82 8.31
CA GLU A 112 -24.12 -3.43 9.58
C GLU A 112 -22.95 -4.11 10.29
N VAL A 113 -21.91 -4.54 9.53
CA VAL A 113 -20.75 -5.22 10.12
C VAL A 113 -19.58 -4.29 10.41
N TRP A 114 -19.61 -3.02 9.96
CA TRP A 114 -18.47 -2.10 10.03
C TRP A 114 -17.98 -1.83 11.45
N ASP A 115 -18.88 -1.87 12.43
CA ASP A 115 -18.55 -1.58 13.82
C ASP A 115 -18.27 -2.80 14.69
N THR A 116 -18.45 -4.00 14.14
CA THR A 116 -18.21 -5.25 14.85
C THR A 116 -16.74 -5.41 15.23
N TYR A 117 -16.50 -6.05 16.39
CA TYR A 117 -15.15 -6.39 16.83
C TYR A 117 -14.39 -7.23 15.80
N VAL A 118 -15.09 -8.18 15.15
CA VAL A 118 -14.52 -9.06 14.13
C VAL A 118 -14.03 -8.26 12.92
N PHE A 119 -14.84 -7.32 12.41
CA PHE A 119 -14.45 -6.47 11.29
C PHE A 119 -13.24 -5.59 11.61
N LYS A 120 -13.23 -4.94 12.78
CA LYS A 120 -12.11 -4.11 13.23
C LYS A 120 -10.83 -4.94 13.42
N ARG A 121 -10.93 -6.11 14.04
CA ARG A 121 -9.79 -7.02 14.26
C ARG A 121 -9.20 -7.53 12.95
N ILE A 122 -10.02 -7.91 11.98
CA ILE A 122 -9.55 -8.36 10.66
C ILE A 122 -8.73 -7.25 9.99
N ASN A 123 -9.23 -6.02 9.97
CA ASN A 123 -8.54 -4.89 9.35
C ASN A 123 -7.22 -4.56 10.05
N VAL A 124 -7.18 -4.62 11.38
CA VAL A 124 -5.94 -4.45 12.16
C VAL A 124 -4.90 -5.51 11.79
N VAL A 125 -5.29 -6.79 11.72
CA VAL A 125 -4.36 -7.88 11.41
C VAL A 125 -3.85 -7.78 9.97
N ILE A 126 -4.72 -7.48 9.01
CA ILE A 126 -4.33 -7.31 7.62
C ILE A 126 -3.40 -6.10 7.47
N THR A 127 -3.72 -4.96 8.09
CA THR A 127 -2.87 -3.78 8.06
C THR A 127 -1.49 -4.04 8.67
N ARG A 128 -1.41 -4.80 9.78
CA ARG A 128 -0.13 -5.26 10.34
C ARG A 128 0.66 -6.12 9.36
N ALA A 129 0.02 -7.09 8.71
CA ALA A 129 0.69 -7.93 7.72
C ALA A 129 1.28 -7.11 6.56
N TRP A 130 0.53 -6.13 6.05
CA TRP A 130 1.03 -5.17 5.06
C TRP A 130 2.19 -4.33 5.58
N SER A 131 2.05 -3.77 6.78
CA SER A 131 3.08 -2.91 7.39
C SER A 131 4.40 -3.67 7.57
N THR A 132 4.33 -4.92 8.06
CA THR A 132 5.49 -5.81 8.20
C THR A 132 6.07 -6.17 6.85
N ALA A 133 5.24 -6.56 5.87
CA ALA A 133 5.72 -6.91 4.53
C ALA A 133 6.48 -5.73 3.88
N PHE A 134 5.93 -4.52 3.92
CA PHE A 134 6.60 -3.34 3.39
C PHE A 134 7.89 -3.00 4.12
N THR A 135 7.92 -3.15 5.45
CA THR A 135 9.13 -2.90 6.25
C THR A 135 10.24 -3.89 5.88
N LEU A 136 9.91 -5.18 5.81
CA LEU A 136 10.87 -6.23 5.44
C LEU A 136 11.34 -6.09 3.99
N SER A 137 10.43 -5.77 3.06
CA SER A 137 10.79 -5.53 1.67
C SER A 137 11.65 -4.29 1.50
N ALA A 138 11.42 -3.22 2.26
CA ALA A 138 12.29 -2.04 2.25
C ALA A 138 13.71 -2.39 2.71
N ALA A 139 13.84 -3.12 3.82
CA ALA A 139 15.13 -3.58 4.31
C ALA A 139 15.83 -4.52 3.32
N ALA A 140 15.10 -5.48 2.75
CA ALA A 140 15.61 -6.38 1.72
C ALA A 140 16.05 -5.62 0.46
N MET A 141 15.35 -4.57 0.07
CA MET A 141 15.73 -3.75 -1.08
C MET A 141 17.04 -3.01 -0.82
N VAL A 142 17.26 -2.48 0.38
CA VAL A 142 18.56 -1.89 0.77
C VAL A 142 19.69 -2.92 0.66
N VAL A 143 19.46 -4.15 1.14
CA VAL A 143 20.44 -5.24 1.02
C VAL A 143 20.73 -5.54 -0.46
N VAL A 144 19.71 -5.70 -1.29
CA VAL A 144 19.85 -5.93 -2.74
C VAL A 144 20.70 -4.86 -3.42
N ILE A 145 20.46 -3.59 -3.10
CA ILE A 145 21.22 -2.47 -3.65
C ILE A 145 22.67 -2.51 -3.15
N SER A 146 22.88 -2.64 -1.84
CA SER A 146 24.22 -2.62 -1.22
C SER A 146 25.11 -3.79 -1.65
N ALA A 147 24.52 -4.96 -1.92
CA ALA A 147 25.23 -6.16 -2.34
C ALA A 147 25.29 -6.32 -3.87
N GLY A 148 24.72 -5.38 -4.64
CA GLY A 148 24.75 -5.40 -6.10
C GLY A 148 24.05 -6.61 -6.72
N LEU A 149 22.99 -7.14 -6.09
CA LEU A 149 22.32 -8.39 -6.50
C LEU A 149 21.52 -8.27 -7.82
N GLY A 150 21.46 -7.06 -8.38
CA GLY A 150 20.88 -6.79 -9.69
C GLY A 150 19.35 -6.67 -9.73
N MET A 151 18.85 -6.39 -10.93
CA MET A 151 17.44 -6.04 -11.17
C MET A 151 16.47 -7.18 -10.84
N VAL A 152 16.84 -8.44 -11.10
CA VAL A 152 15.97 -9.59 -10.85
C VAL A 152 15.68 -9.74 -9.35
N ALA A 153 16.70 -9.57 -8.49
CA ALA A 153 16.53 -9.61 -7.05
C ALA A 153 15.66 -8.43 -6.56
N ALA A 154 15.87 -7.23 -7.09
CA ALA A 154 15.05 -6.06 -6.76
C ALA A 154 13.58 -6.26 -7.11
N LEU A 155 13.30 -6.77 -8.32
CA LEU A 155 11.95 -7.13 -8.75
C LEU A 155 11.35 -8.21 -7.86
N ALA A 156 12.10 -9.27 -7.54
CA ALA A 156 11.61 -10.34 -6.66
C ALA A 156 11.19 -9.81 -5.28
N VAL A 157 12.02 -8.97 -4.65
CA VAL A 157 11.69 -8.32 -3.37
C VAL A 157 10.46 -7.44 -3.48
N GLN A 158 10.36 -6.65 -4.56
CA GLN A 158 9.22 -5.77 -4.78
C GLN A 158 7.93 -6.56 -4.98
N PHE A 159 7.93 -7.56 -5.87
CA PHE A 159 6.77 -8.42 -6.09
C PHE A 159 6.36 -9.17 -4.82
N ALA A 160 7.31 -9.77 -4.09
CA ALA A 160 7.02 -10.44 -2.83
C ALA A 160 6.36 -9.51 -1.81
N GLY A 161 6.83 -8.26 -1.73
CA GLY A 161 6.31 -7.23 -0.83
C GLY A 161 4.85 -6.84 -1.07
N PHE A 162 4.33 -7.03 -2.29
CA PHE A 162 2.91 -6.78 -2.60
C PHE A 162 2.09 -8.07 -2.68
N VAL A 163 2.63 -9.14 -3.25
CA VAL A 163 1.90 -10.39 -3.51
C VAL A 163 1.61 -11.14 -2.20
N LEU A 164 2.60 -11.32 -1.33
CA LEU A 164 2.43 -12.05 -0.07
C LEU A 164 1.33 -11.45 0.82
N PRO A 165 1.34 -10.14 1.15
CA PRO A 165 0.26 -9.56 1.94
C PRO A 165 -1.07 -9.49 1.19
N ALA A 166 -1.07 -9.40 -0.14
CA ALA A 166 -2.31 -9.47 -0.92
C ALA A 166 -2.96 -10.86 -0.85
N LEU A 167 -2.18 -11.93 -0.97
CA LEU A 167 -2.66 -13.31 -0.78
C LEU A 167 -3.20 -13.52 0.63
N PHE A 168 -2.48 -13.03 1.64
CA PHE A 168 -2.94 -13.05 3.02
C PHE A 168 -4.27 -12.28 3.19
N THR A 169 -4.40 -11.11 2.57
CA THR A 169 -5.62 -10.29 2.59
C THR A 169 -6.81 -11.01 1.96
N ALA A 170 -6.58 -11.79 0.90
CA ALA A 170 -7.64 -12.55 0.24
C ALA A 170 -8.13 -13.74 1.08
N TRP A 171 -7.20 -14.43 1.74
CA TRP A 171 -7.49 -15.65 2.50
C TRP A 171 -7.97 -15.39 3.94
N TYR A 172 -7.29 -14.50 4.68
CA TYR A 172 -7.47 -14.35 6.13
C TYR A 172 -8.90 -14.00 6.58
N PRO A 173 -9.68 -13.12 5.90
CA PRO A 173 -11.04 -12.81 6.32
C PRO A 173 -11.99 -14.01 6.32
N GLY A 174 -11.80 -14.97 5.41
CA GLY A 174 -12.62 -16.19 5.36
C GLY A 174 -12.34 -17.09 6.55
N TRP A 175 -11.05 -17.31 6.83
CA TRP A 175 -10.60 -18.07 8.00
C TRP A 175 -10.98 -17.41 9.34
N ALA A 176 -10.85 -16.09 9.45
CA ALA A 176 -11.17 -15.37 10.68
C ALA A 176 -12.68 -15.42 10.99
N ARG A 177 -13.54 -15.29 9.99
CA ARG A 177 -15.00 -15.39 10.16
C ARG A 177 -15.43 -16.78 10.64
N SER A 178 -14.87 -17.85 10.08
CA SER A 178 -15.24 -19.21 10.52
C SER A 178 -14.84 -19.53 11.96
N ARG A 179 -13.82 -18.85 12.51
CA ARG A 179 -13.36 -19.07 13.90
C ARG A 179 -13.91 -18.10 14.93
N LEU A 180 -14.21 -16.87 14.54
CA LEU A 180 -14.65 -15.81 15.48
C LEU A 180 -16.18 -15.74 15.63
N THR A 181 -16.94 -16.23 14.65
CA THR A 181 -18.42 -16.26 14.72
C THR A 181 -18.96 -17.33 15.68
N PRO A 182 -18.39 -18.54 15.79
CA PRO A 182 -18.86 -19.55 16.76
C PRO A 182 -18.68 -19.15 18.24
N ALA A 183 -17.77 -18.23 18.55
CA ALA A 183 -17.50 -17.78 19.92
C ALA A 183 -18.55 -16.77 20.44
N ALA A 184 -19.37 -16.18 19.56
CA ALA A 184 -20.42 -15.22 19.93
C ALA A 184 -21.73 -15.87 20.42
N HIS A 185 -21.85 -17.20 20.36
CA HIS A 185 -22.99 -17.96 20.90
C HIS A 185 -22.69 -18.67 22.24
N ARG A 186 -21.52 -18.42 22.85
CA ARG A 186 -21.13 -19.01 24.15
C ARG A 186 -20.73 -17.96 25.19
N ALA A 187 -21.38 -16.80 25.17
CA ALA A 187 -21.27 -15.77 26.21
C ALA A 187 -22.67 -15.29 26.59
#